data_AF-A0A5N5T7Y6-F1
#
_entry.id   AF-A0A5N5T7Y6-F1
#
_cell.length_a   1.000
_cell.length_b   1.000
_cell.length_c   1.000
_cell.angle_alpha   90.00
_cell.angle_beta   90.00
_cell.angle_gamma   90.00
#
_symmetry.space_group_name_H-M   'P 1'
#
loop_
_entity.id
_entity.type
_entity.pdbx_description
1 polymer ?
#
loop_
_entity_poly.entity_id
_entity_poly.type
_entity_poly.pdbx_seq_one_letter_code
_entity_poly.pdbx_strand_id
1 'polypeptide(L)'
;YIYNIYIYKQVLCTEVPENATATCNDPSNPCLFNVASDPCEYFDVSKSYPAIVELLLNRLQFYNSTAIPPGNKPQDPRANPIFWNNTWTNWFDYLDQNSYSFVA
;
A
#
# COMPACT_ATOMS: atom_id res chain seq x y z
N TYR A 1 30.91 8.90 -3.52
CA TYR A 1 30.63 7.74 -2.65
C TYR A 1 29.15 7.48 -2.36
N ILE A 2 28.22 8.43 -2.55
CA ILE A 2 26.77 8.23 -2.29
C ILE A 2 25.97 7.72 -3.51
N TYR A 3 26.53 7.78 -4.73
CA TYR A 3 25.81 7.44 -5.96
C TYR A 3 25.78 5.94 -6.33
N ASN A 4 26.52 5.07 -5.65
CA ASN A 4 26.64 3.65 -6.02
C ASN A 4 25.66 2.70 -5.29
N ILE A 5 24.85 3.17 -4.34
CA ILE A 5 23.95 2.30 -3.55
C ILE A 5 22.61 2.02 -4.26
N TYR A 6 22.21 2.86 -5.22
CA TYR A 6 20.87 2.78 -5.84
C TYR A 6 20.79 1.96 -7.14
N ILE A 7 21.91 1.42 -7.64
CA ILE A 7 21.95 0.93 -9.03
C ILE A 7 21.40 -0.50 -9.20
N TYR A 8 21.32 -1.32 -8.14
CA TYR A 8 20.80 -2.70 -8.27
C TYR A 8 19.92 -3.11 -7.08
N LYS A 9 18.64 -2.73 -7.10
CA LYS A 9 17.61 -3.37 -6.25
C LYS A 9 16.50 -3.97 -7.10
N GLN A 10 16.87 -4.67 -8.17
CA GLN A 10 15.93 -5.55 -8.85
C GLN A 10 16.07 -6.94 -8.24
N VAL A 11 15.02 -7.44 -7.60
CA VAL A 11 14.91 -8.83 -7.19
C VAL A 11 14.30 -9.59 -8.37
N LEU A 12 15.03 -10.54 -8.93
CA LEU A 12 14.50 -11.45 -9.94
C LEU A 12 14.08 -12.74 -9.25
N CYS A 13 12.78 -12.88 -9.04
CA CYS A 13 12.18 -14.10 -8.52
C CYS A 13 11.95 -15.10 -9.65
N THR A 14 12.22 -16.37 -9.37
CA THR A 14 11.98 -17.48 -10.31
C THR A 14 10.56 -18.02 -10.17
N GLU A 15 10.29 -19.17 -10.76
CA GLU A 15 9.10 -19.94 -10.42
C GLU A 15 9.09 -20.26 -8.92
N VAL A 16 7.88 -20.28 -8.34
CA VAL A 16 7.68 -20.61 -6.94
C VAL A 16 8.11 -22.08 -6.72
N PRO A 17 9.03 -22.36 -5.79
CA PRO A 17 9.44 -23.72 -5.49
C PRO A 17 8.26 -24.59 -5.03
N GLU A 18 8.25 -25.87 -5.40
CA GLU A 18 7.19 -26.81 -4.97
C GLU A 18 7.10 -26.96 -3.44
N ASN A 19 8.21 -26.72 -2.74
CA ASN A 19 8.29 -26.80 -1.28
C ASN A 19 8.06 -25.45 -0.58
N ALA A 20 7.66 -24.41 -1.30
CA ALA A 20 7.31 -23.12 -0.71
C ALA A 20 6.23 -23.31 0.36
N THR A 21 6.41 -22.65 1.50
CA THR A 21 5.51 -22.79 2.67
C THR A 21 4.58 -21.59 2.83
N ALA A 22 4.88 -20.48 2.15
CA ALA A 22 4.09 -19.26 2.22
C ALA A 22 2.72 -19.46 1.59
N THR A 23 1.67 -19.40 2.42
CA THR A 23 0.27 -19.37 1.97
C THR A 23 -0.45 -18.10 2.41
N CYS A 24 -0.01 -17.45 3.48
CA CYS A 24 -0.30 -16.08 3.95
C CYS A 24 -1.71 -15.50 3.73
N ASN A 25 -2.74 -16.35 3.69
CA ASN A 25 -4.12 -15.97 3.43
C ASN A 25 -4.96 -15.82 4.71
N ASP A 26 -4.38 -16.13 5.88
CA ASP A 26 -5.06 -16.08 7.17
C ASP A 26 -4.59 -14.85 7.98
N PRO A 27 -5.46 -13.84 8.17
CA PRO A 27 -5.14 -12.67 9.00
C PRO A 27 -4.81 -13.01 10.46
N SER A 28 -5.28 -14.16 10.95
CA SER A 28 -5.04 -14.63 12.32
C SER A 28 -3.66 -15.28 12.47
N ASN A 29 -3.03 -15.67 11.35
CA ASN A 29 -1.73 -16.34 11.30
C ASN A 29 -0.82 -15.63 10.28
N PRO A 30 -0.28 -14.44 10.62
CA PRO A 30 0.57 -13.68 9.72
C PRO A 30 1.90 -14.40 9.45
N CYS A 31 2.35 -14.33 8.20
CA CYS A 31 3.65 -14.83 7.81
C CYS A 31 4.80 -13.93 8.29
N LEU A 32 5.98 -14.52 8.44
CA LEU A 32 7.22 -13.83 8.71
C LEU A 32 8.26 -14.26 7.68
N PHE A 33 8.90 -13.28 7.04
CA PHE A 33 9.95 -13.51 6.05
C PHE A 33 11.24 -12.82 6.44
N ASN A 34 12.36 -13.43 6.09
CA ASN A 34 13.66 -12.77 6.14
C ASN A 34 14.02 -12.25 4.75
N VAL A 35 13.66 -10.99 4.47
CA VAL A 35 13.85 -10.36 3.14
C VAL A 35 15.31 -10.38 2.67
N ALA A 36 16.29 -10.43 3.57
CA ALA A 36 17.70 -10.49 3.19
C ALA A 36 18.12 -11.85 2.62
N SER A 37 17.52 -12.94 3.11
CA SER A 37 17.81 -14.31 2.67
C SER A 37 16.76 -14.90 1.73
N ASP A 38 15.52 -14.42 1.82
CA ASP A 38 14.36 -14.83 1.03
C ASP A 38 13.64 -13.57 0.51
N PRO A 39 14.20 -12.91 -0.52
CA PRO A 39 13.63 -11.69 -1.08
C PRO A 39 12.35 -11.93 -1.90
N CYS A 40 12.01 -13.19 -2.18
CA CYS A 40 10.83 -13.60 -2.93
C CYS A 40 9.70 -14.12 -2.04
N GLU A 41 9.91 -14.15 -0.71
CA GLU A 41 8.90 -14.46 0.29
C GLU A 41 8.25 -15.85 0.09
N TYR A 42 9.04 -16.84 -0.32
CA TYR A 42 8.55 -18.21 -0.56
C TYR A 42 8.42 -19.03 0.73
N PHE A 43 9.18 -18.70 1.78
CA PHE A 43 9.28 -19.52 2.98
C PHE A 43 8.86 -18.74 4.22
N ASP A 44 7.66 -19.04 4.71
CA ASP A 44 7.19 -18.52 5.99
C ASP A 44 7.97 -19.15 7.15
N VAL A 45 8.60 -18.29 7.96
CA VAL A 45 9.34 -18.67 9.18
C VAL A 45 8.63 -18.26 10.47
N SER A 46 7.36 -17.83 10.40
CA SER A 46 6.55 -17.36 11.54
C SER A 46 6.56 -18.35 12.72
N LYS A 47 6.35 -19.64 12.43
CA LYS A 47 6.31 -20.72 13.43
C LYS A 47 7.67 -20.98 14.08
N SER A 48 8.77 -20.71 13.36
CA SER A 48 10.12 -20.87 13.88
C SER A 48 10.56 -19.70 14.76
N TYR A 49 9.99 -18.50 14.55
CA TYR A 49 10.37 -17.28 15.27
C TYR A 49 9.16 -16.51 15.84
N PRO A 50 8.35 -17.12 16.72
CA PRO A 50 7.12 -16.51 17.25
C PRO A 50 7.38 -15.21 18.02
N ALA A 51 8.52 -15.10 18.72
CA ALA A 51 8.90 -13.87 19.42
C ALA A 51 9.14 -12.68 18.48
N ILE A 52 9.63 -12.93 17.26
CA ILE A 52 9.81 -11.89 16.24
C ILE A 52 8.46 -11.48 15.66
N VAL A 53 7.56 -12.44 15.44
CA VAL A 53 6.18 -12.15 15.03
C VAL A 53 5.52 -11.21 16.05
N GLU A 54 5.60 -11.53 17.33
CA GLU A 54 5.05 -10.69 18.40
C GLU A 54 5.68 -9.30 18.45
N LEU A 55 7.01 -9.21 18.32
CA LEU A 55 7.73 -7.93 18.27
C LEU A 55 7.23 -7.03 17.13
N LEU A 56 7.03 -7.60 15.94
CA LEU A 56 6.56 -6.86 14.76
C LEU A 56 5.08 -6.51 14.86
N LEU A 57 4.24 -7.38 15.42
CA LEU A 57 2.84 -7.07 15.69
C LEU A 57 2.69 -5.90 16.68
N ASN A 58 3.50 -5.89 17.75
CA ASN A 58 3.54 -4.76 18.70
C ASN A 58 4.00 -3.47 18.02
N ARG A 59 4.95 -3.56 17.08
CA ARG A 59 5.37 -2.41 16.26
C ARG A 59 4.24 -1.89 15.37
N LEU A 60 3.46 -2.77 14.75
CA LEU A 60 2.28 -2.40 13.97
C LEU A 60 1.22 -1.70 14.83
N GLN A 61 0.95 -2.22 16.02
CA GLN A 61 0.01 -1.60 16.96
C GLN A 61 0.47 -0.20 17.37
N PHE A 62 1.78 -0.01 17.62
CA PHE A 62 2.34 1.30 17.92
C PHE A 62 2.07 2.31 16.81
N TYR A 63 2.33 1.95 15.55
CA TYR A 63 2.04 2.86 14.43
C TYR A 63 0.54 3.13 14.28
N ASN A 64 -0.29 2.10 14.42
CA ASN A 64 -1.75 2.23 14.36
C ASN A 64 -2.30 3.18 15.44
N SER A 65 -1.69 3.20 16.65
CA SER A 65 -2.13 4.09 17.74
C SER A 65 -2.01 5.59 17.41
N THR A 66 -1.19 5.93 16.42
CA THR A 66 -0.95 7.31 15.97
C THR A 66 -1.49 7.57 14.56
N ALA A 67 -2.10 6.57 13.93
CA ALA A 67 -2.55 6.67 12.55
C ALA A 67 -3.77 7.60 12.45
N ILE A 68 -3.71 8.54 11.51
CA ILE A 68 -4.89 9.32 11.13
C ILE A 68 -5.85 8.44 10.30
N PRO A 69 -7.17 8.61 10.45
CA PRO A 69 -8.13 7.90 9.61
C PRO A 69 -7.87 8.15 8.12
N PRO A 70 -8.05 7.14 7.24
CA PRO A 70 -7.91 7.33 5.80
C PRO A 70 -8.83 8.44 5.30
N GLY A 71 -8.31 9.31 4.44
CA GLY A 71 -9.06 10.42 3.84
C GLY A 71 -10.04 10.01 2.73
N ASN A 72 -10.37 8.72 2.61
CA ASN A 72 -11.20 8.18 1.54
C ASN A 72 -12.58 8.86 1.56
N LYS A 73 -12.99 9.40 0.42
CA LYS A 73 -14.33 9.96 0.21
C LYS A 73 -15.08 9.08 -0.79
N PRO A 74 -16.42 9.03 -0.72
CA PRO A 74 -17.22 8.45 -1.80
C PRO A 74 -16.87 9.12 -3.12
N GLN A 75 -16.97 8.37 -4.22
CA GLN A 75 -16.84 8.93 -5.55
C GLN A 75 -17.83 10.08 -5.72
N ASP A 76 -17.35 11.24 -6.18
CA ASP A 76 -18.21 12.38 -6.52
C ASP A 76 -18.77 12.17 -7.94
N PRO A 77 -20.09 12.02 -8.13
CA PRO A 77 -20.68 11.84 -9.45
C PRO A 77 -20.39 13.01 -10.41
N ARG A 78 -20.15 14.20 -9.87
CA ARG A 78 -19.81 15.40 -10.67
C ARG A 78 -18.42 15.31 -11.29
N ALA A 79 -17.56 14.42 -10.80
CA ALA A 79 -16.25 14.13 -11.38
C ALA A 79 -16.33 13.38 -12.71
N ASN A 80 -17.51 12.89 -13.10
CA ASN A 80 -17.66 12.04 -14.29
C ASN A 80 -17.18 12.80 -15.55
N PRO A 81 -16.20 12.26 -16.30
CA PRO A 81 -15.66 12.89 -17.50
C PRO A 81 -16.70 13.29 -18.55
N ILE A 82 -17.88 12.65 -18.57
CA ILE A 82 -18.98 13.05 -19.47
C ILE A 82 -19.39 14.52 -19.30
N PHE A 83 -19.20 15.09 -18.10
CA PHE A 83 -19.48 16.49 -17.81
C PHE A 83 -18.30 17.43 -18.14
N TRP A 84 -17.14 16.89 -18.51
CA TRP A 84 -15.87 17.61 -18.67
C TRP A 84 -15.19 17.28 -20.00
N ASN A 85 -15.95 17.34 -21.10
CA ASN A 85 -15.46 17.05 -22.45
C ASN A 85 -14.74 15.68 -22.55
N ASN A 86 -15.30 14.67 -21.88
CA ASN A 86 -14.74 13.32 -21.78
C ASN A 86 -13.30 13.26 -21.24
N THR A 87 -12.90 14.24 -20.43
CA THR A 87 -11.55 14.36 -19.87
C THR A 87 -11.59 14.29 -18.34
N TRP A 88 -10.61 13.62 -17.74
CA TRP A 88 -10.39 13.70 -16.29
C TRP A 88 -9.80 15.06 -15.93
N THR A 89 -10.49 15.80 -15.07
CA THR A 89 -10.09 17.15 -14.68
C THR A 89 -10.30 17.37 -13.18
N ASN A 90 -9.79 18.48 -12.65
CA ASN A 90 -10.03 18.98 -11.29
C ASN A 90 -11.39 19.69 -11.20
N TRP A 91 -12.49 18.94 -11.33
CA TRP A 91 -13.86 19.47 -11.49
C TRP A 91 -14.31 20.50 -10.46
N PHE A 92 -13.85 20.42 -9.21
CA PHE A 92 -14.21 21.38 -8.14
C PHE A 92 -13.78 22.81 -8.46
N ASP A 93 -12.62 23.01 -9.10
CA ASP A 93 -12.09 24.34 -9.40
C ASP A 93 -12.97 25.08 -10.42
N TYR A 94 -13.75 24.35 -11.22
CA TYR A 94 -14.70 24.88 -12.19
C TYR A 94 -16.09 25.09 -11.60
N LEU A 95 -16.46 24.34 -10.57
CA LEU A 95 -17.72 24.53 -9.84
C LEU A 95 -17.68 25.80 -8.99
N ASP A 96 -16.53 26.10 -8.38
CA ASP A 96 -16.34 27.28 -7.55
C ASP A 96 -16.31 28.58 -8.37
N GLN A 97 -16.08 28.54 -9.68
CA GLN A 97 -16.18 29.73 -10.54
C GLN A 97 -17.63 30.13 -10.84
N ASN A 98 -18.59 29.21 -10.76
CA ASN A 98 -20.01 29.48 -11.00
C ASN A 98 -20.75 30.06 -9.78
N SER A 99 -20.10 30.16 -8.62
CA SER A 99 -20.67 30.81 -7.42
C SER A 99 -20.35 32.30 -7.32
N TYR A 100 -19.43 32.82 -8.15
CA TYR A 100 -19.12 34.25 -8.26
C TYR A 100 -20.03 35.01 -9.25
N SER A 101 -20.89 34.31 -10.01
CA SER A 101 -21.76 34.92 -11.03
C SER A 101 -23.17 35.29 -10.54
N PHE A 102 -23.46 35.18 -9.23
CA PHE A 102 -24.75 35.58 -8.64
C PHE A 102 -24.70 36.82 -7.73
N VAL A 103 -23.61 37.61 -7.79
CA VAL A 103 -23.58 38.96 -7.21
C VAL A 103 -23.49 39.97 -8.36
N ALA A 104 -24.63 40.20 -9.02
CA ALA A 104 -24.85 41.33 -9.92
C ALA A 104 -26.24 41.92 -9.63
#